data_AF-A0A2T0SBF7-F1
#
_entry.id   AF-A0A2T0SBF7-F1
#
_cell.length_a   1.000
_cell.length_b   1.000
_cell.length_c   1.000
_cell.angle_alpha   90.00
_cell.angle_beta   90.00
_cell.angle_gamma   90.00
#
_symmetry.space_group_name_H-M   'P 1'
#
loop_
_entity.id
_entity.type
_entity.pdbx_description
1 polymer ?
#
loop_
_entity_poly.entity_id
_entity_poly.type
_entity_poly.pdbx_seq_one_letter_code
_entity_poly.pdbx_strand_id
1 'polypeptide(L)'
;MTTAFRPAGITPEDDAAELRQLAVTRLRKKRDLQAHLLAYVLVNLFLIIIWLVTMPGGFFWPIFPLLGWGIGAAFHVWDVYAPEDPPEDRIRREMDRLSRG
;
A
#
# COMPACT_ATOMS: atom_id res chain seq x y z
N MET A 1 30.37 -3.37 46.51
CA MET A 1 28.93 -3.51 46.24
C MET A 1 28.58 -2.55 45.12
N THR A 2 28.56 -3.00 43.87
CA THR A 2 28.11 -2.21 42.72
C THR A 2 27.22 -3.09 41.88
N THR A 3 25.92 -3.02 42.11
CA THR A 3 24.91 -3.68 41.27
C THR A 3 24.77 -2.83 40.00
N ALA A 4 25.26 -3.35 38.87
CA ALA A 4 24.99 -2.77 37.57
C ALA A 4 23.48 -2.88 37.28
N PHE A 5 22.80 -1.74 37.24
CA PHE A 5 21.42 -1.63 36.78
C PHE A 5 21.38 -2.03 35.30
N ARG A 6 20.95 -3.26 35.03
CA ARG A 6 20.62 -3.75 33.70
C ARG A 6 19.18 -3.31 33.40
N PRO A 7 18.93 -2.31 32.54
CA PRO A 7 17.59 -1.98 32.14
C PRO A 7 16.99 -3.20 31.43
N ALA A 8 15.93 -3.76 32.00
CA ALA A 8 15.14 -4.77 31.33
C ALA A 8 14.42 -4.12 30.15
N GLY A 9 14.45 -4.78 28.99
CA GLY A 9 13.25 -4.75 28.14
C GLY A 9 13.39 -4.61 26.63
N ILE A 10 14.53 -4.86 25.99
CA ILE A 10 14.56 -5.20 24.55
C ILE A 10 15.61 -6.30 24.35
N THR A 11 15.16 -7.51 24.01
CA THR A 11 16.06 -8.60 23.63
C THR A 11 16.29 -8.56 22.11
N PRO A 12 17.44 -9.06 21.59
CA PRO A 12 17.66 -9.18 20.15
C PRO A 12 16.57 -9.99 19.43
N GLU A 13 15.83 -10.82 20.19
CA GLU A 13 14.67 -11.57 19.72
C GLU A 13 13.46 -10.64 19.47
N ASP A 14 13.25 -9.64 20.33
CA ASP A 14 12.23 -8.60 20.15
C ASP A 14 12.55 -7.73 18.92
N ASP A 15 13.81 -7.34 18.73
CA ASP A 15 14.26 -6.58 17.54
C ASP A 15 14.01 -7.38 16.24
N ALA A 16 14.35 -8.67 16.23
CA ALA A 16 14.13 -9.54 15.07
C ALA A 16 12.63 -9.76 14.80
N ALA A 17 11.81 -9.87 15.86
CA ALA A 17 10.36 -10.00 15.75
C ALA A 17 9.71 -8.71 15.22
N GLU A 18 10.13 -7.53 15.69
CA GLU A 18 9.66 -6.23 15.19
C GLU A 18 10.05 -6.01 13.72
N LEU A 19 11.29 -6.31 13.34
CA LEU A 19 11.75 -6.24 11.94
C LEU A 19 10.94 -7.18 11.03
N ARG A 20 10.64 -8.39 11.51
CA ARG A 20 9.81 -9.35 10.77
C ARG A 20 8.36 -8.88 10.65
N GLN A 21 7.81 -8.26 11.68
CA GLN A 21 6.46 -7.68 11.64
C GLN A 21 6.39 -6.48 10.70
N LEU A 22 7.40 -5.61 10.69
CA LEU A 22 7.52 -4.50 9.74
C LEU A 22 7.60 -5.00 8.30
N ALA A 23 8.40 -6.03 8.04
CA ALA A 23 8.50 -6.64 6.72
C ALA A 23 7.16 -7.25 6.25
N VAL A 24 6.48 -8.01 7.12
CA VAL A 24 5.18 -8.62 6.81
C VAL A 24 4.10 -7.55 6.60
N THR A 25 4.11 -6.47 7.37
CA THR A 25 3.14 -5.37 7.25
C THR A 25 3.33 -4.60 5.94
N ARG A 26 4.58 -4.34 5.53
CA ARG A 26 4.89 -3.74 4.21
C ARG A 26 4.45 -4.65 3.05
N LEU A 27 4.58 -5.98 3.19
CA LEU A 27 4.13 -6.95 2.20
C LEU A 27 2.59 -7.10 2.13
N ARG A 28 1.89 -7.03 3.28
CA ARG A 28 0.42 -7.15 3.34
C ARG A 28 -0.30 -5.93 2.77
N LYS A 29 0.21 -4.71 3.00
CA LYS A 29 -0.40 -3.49 2.46
C LYS A 29 -0.61 -3.58 0.96
N LYS A 30 0.38 -4.08 0.20
CA LYS A 30 0.29 -4.23 -1.26
C LYS A 30 -0.80 -5.20 -1.76
N ARG A 31 -1.16 -6.23 -0.99
CA ARG A 31 -2.12 -7.26 -1.44
C ARG A 31 -3.58 -6.81 -1.33
N ASP A 32 -3.92 -6.08 -0.27
CA ASP A 32 -5.30 -5.64 -0.05
C ASP A 32 -5.75 -4.64 -1.14
N LEU A 33 -4.80 -3.82 -1.59
CA LEU A 33 -4.95 -2.87 -2.67
C LEU A 33 -5.17 -3.55 -4.02
N GLN A 34 -4.38 -4.57 -4.34
CA GLN A 34 -4.56 -5.35 -5.56
C GLN A 34 -5.93 -6.05 -5.61
N ALA A 35 -6.41 -6.56 -4.48
CA ALA A 35 -7.72 -7.19 -4.39
C ALA A 35 -8.85 -6.18 -4.63
N HIS A 36 -8.77 -4.99 -4.05
CA HIS A 36 -9.75 -3.92 -4.28
C HIS A 36 -9.76 -3.44 -5.73
N LEU A 37 -8.59 -3.28 -6.35
CA LEU A 37 -8.45 -2.85 -7.74
C LEU A 37 -8.97 -3.92 -8.71
N LEU A 38 -8.69 -5.19 -8.43
CA LEU A 38 -9.21 -6.31 -9.21
C LEU A 38 -10.74 -6.40 -9.10
N ALA A 39 -11.28 -6.26 -7.89
CA ALA A 39 -12.73 -6.20 -7.67
C ALA A 39 -13.37 -5.03 -8.43
N TYR A 40 -12.74 -3.84 -8.39
CA TYR A 40 -13.20 -2.68 -9.13
C TYR A 40 -13.26 -2.95 -10.64
N VAL A 41 -12.20 -3.51 -11.23
CA VAL A 41 -12.18 -3.85 -12.66
C VAL A 41 -13.24 -4.88 -13.00
N LEU A 42 -13.37 -5.96 -12.21
CA LEU A 42 -14.35 -7.02 -12.45
C LEU A 42 -15.79 -6.50 -12.39
N VAL A 43 -16.12 -5.71 -11.37
CA VAL A 43 -17.47 -5.15 -11.20
C VAL A 43 -17.80 -4.17 -12.34
N ASN A 44 -16.87 -3.27 -12.69
CA ASN A 44 -17.10 -2.32 -13.79
C ASN A 44 -17.24 -3.05 -15.14
N LEU A 45 -16.40 -4.05 -15.41
CA LEU A 45 -16.51 -4.84 -16.62
C LEU A 45 -17.87 -5.57 -16.69
N PHE A 46 -18.31 -6.14 -15.56
CA PHE A 46 -19.61 -6.79 -15.45
C PHE A 46 -20.77 -5.82 -15.71
N LEU A 47 -20.73 -4.60 -15.15
CA LEU A 47 -21.72 -3.55 -15.41
C LEU A 47 -21.77 -3.13 -16.87
N ILE A 48 -20.60 -3.00 -17.52
CA ILE A 48 -20.50 -2.68 -18.95
C ILE A 48 -21.11 -3.80 -19.79
N ILE A 49 -20.83 -5.07 -19.46
CA ILE A 49 -21.42 -6.23 -20.14
C ILE A 49 -22.94 -6.23 -19.99
N ILE A 50 -23.46 -6.01 -18.78
CA ILE A 50 -24.90 -5.86 -18.55
C ILE A 50 -25.45 -4.74 -19.44
N TRP A 51 -24.85 -3.56 -19.44
CA TRP A 51 -25.31 -2.45 -20.26
C TRP A 51 -25.35 -2.80 -21.76
N LEU A 52 -24.27 -3.43 -22.28
CA LEU A 52 -24.19 -3.87 -23.67
C LEU A 52 -25.31 -4.85 -24.05
N VAL A 53 -25.68 -5.76 -23.15
CA VAL A 53 -26.72 -6.78 -23.39
C VAL A 53 -28.12 -6.22 -23.20
N THR A 54 -28.33 -5.33 -22.22
CA THR A 54 -29.68 -4.85 -21.86
C THR A 54 -30.12 -3.63 -22.68
N MET A 55 -29.21 -2.70 -22.98
CA MET A 55 -29.50 -1.45 -23.69
C MET A 55 -28.37 -1.06 -24.65
N PRO A 56 -28.13 -1.85 -25.71
CA PRO A 56 -27.15 -1.47 -26.73
C PRO A 56 -27.55 -0.14 -27.37
N GLY A 57 -26.72 0.90 -27.18
CA GLY A 57 -26.96 2.26 -27.71
C GLY A 57 -27.79 3.18 -26.82
N GLY A 58 -28.18 2.74 -25.62
CA GLY A 58 -28.85 3.57 -24.62
C GLY A 58 -27.89 4.50 -23.87
N PHE A 59 -28.41 5.25 -22.89
CA PHE A 59 -27.58 6.08 -22.03
C PHE A 59 -26.59 5.21 -21.22
N PHE A 60 -25.30 5.57 -21.23
CA PHE A 60 -24.23 4.81 -20.60
C PHE A 60 -24.18 5.03 -19.08
N TRP A 61 -25.19 4.52 -18.37
CA TRP A 61 -25.30 4.61 -16.93
C TRP A 61 -24.14 4.00 -16.12
N PRO A 62 -23.34 3.02 -16.61
CA PRO A 62 -22.16 2.53 -15.89
C PRO A 62 -21.13 3.62 -15.58
N ILE A 63 -21.19 4.78 -16.24
CA ILE A 63 -20.28 5.91 -15.96
C ILE A 63 -20.37 6.43 -14.53
N PHE A 64 -21.53 6.32 -13.86
CA PHE A 64 -21.70 6.81 -12.50
C PHE A 64 -20.89 6.02 -11.47
N PRO A 65 -20.99 4.68 -11.37
CA PRO A 65 -20.11 3.91 -10.49
C PRO A 65 -18.64 4.02 -10.93
N LEU A 66 -18.36 4.13 -12.22
CA LEU A 66 -16.99 4.27 -12.75
C LEU A 66 -16.34 5.60 -12.34
N LEU A 67 -17.08 6.71 -12.32
CA LEU A 67 -16.57 7.99 -11.85
C LEU A 67 -16.64 8.12 -10.31
N GLY A 68 -17.76 7.74 -9.70
CA GLY A 68 -17.95 7.85 -8.24
C GLY A 68 -16.99 6.98 -7.45
N TRP A 69 -16.82 5.71 -7.83
CA TRP A 69 -15.86 4.82 -7.17
C TRP A 69 -14.47 4.88 -7.81
N GLY A 70 -14.35 5.19 -9.10
CA GLY A 70 -13.04 5.29 -9.77
C GLY A 70 -12.19 6.42 -9.24
N ILE A 71 -12.78 7.54 -8.80
CA ILE A 71 -12.03 8.63 -8.16
C ILE A 71 -11.44 8.16 -6.83
N GLY A 72 -12.22 7.47 -5.99
CA GLY A 72 -11.74 6.91 -4.72
C GLY A 72 -10.63 5.87 -4.92
N ALA A 73 -10.78 4.99 -5.93
CA ALA A 73 -9.75 4.04 -6.31
C ALA A 73 -8.48 4.74 -6.84
N ALA A 74 -8.62 5.80 -7.65
CA ALA A 74 -7.49 6.55 -8.19
C ALA A 74 -6.68 7.25 -7.10
N PHE A 75 -7.32 7.85 -6.09
CA PHE A 75 -6.62 8.44 -4.95
C PHE A 75 -5.85 7.39 -4.15
N HIS A 76 -6.42 6.21 -3.94
CA HIS A 76 -5.76 5.10 -3.23
C HIS A 76 -4.60 4.49 -4.05
N VAL A 77 -4.75 4.38 -5.36
CA VAL A 77 -3.65 3.96 -6.26
C VAL A 77 -2.53 4.99 -6.24
N TRP A 78 -2.86 6.28 -6.24
CA TRP A 78 -1.86 7.34 -6.14
C TRP A 78 -1.10 7.28 -4.82
N ASP A 79 -1.77 7.00 -3.69
CA ASP A 79 -1.10 6.84 -2.39
C ASP A 79 -0.10 5.67 -2.36
N VAL A 80 -0.35 4.64 -3.17
CA VAL A 80 0.43 3.39 -3.20
C VAL A 80 1.55 3.43 -4.25
N TYR A 81 1.31 4.14 -5.35
CA TYR A 81 2.30 4.39 -6.40
C TYR A 81 3.11 5.67 -6.15
N ALA A 82 2.66 6.54 -5.25
CA ALA A 82 3.49 7.57 -4.66
C ALA A 82 4.67 6.84 -4.00
N PRO A 83 5.91 7.11 -4.43
CA PRO A 83 7.06 6.44 -3.84
C PRO A 83 7.20 6.88 -2.38
N GLU A 84 6.68 6.10 -1.44
CA GLU A 84 6.87 6.33 0.00
C GLU A 84 8.31 6.04 0.44
N ASP A 85 9.06 5.23 -0.31
CA ASP A 85 10.47 4.98 -0.02
C ASP A 85 11.35 5.89 -0.89
N PRO A 86 12.09 6.86 -0.30
CA PRO A 86 13.26 7.41 -0.96
C PRO A 86 14.12 6.23 -1.40
N PRO A 87 14.56 6.18 -2.67
CA PRO A 87 15.33 5.05 -3.17
C PRO A 87 16.52 4.84 -2.21
N GLU A 88 16.80 3.59 -1.79
CA GLU A 88 17.76 3.24 -0.71
C GLU A 88 19.13 3.93 -0.88
N ASP A 89 19.47 4.24 -2.13
CA ASP A 89 20.60 5.04 -2.59
C ASP A 89 20.64 6.48 -2.02
N ARG A 90 19.51 7.11 -1.70
CA ARG A 90 19.45 8.39 -0.97
C ARG A 90 19.64 8.20 0.54
N ILE A 91 19.07 7.15 1.12
CA ILE A 91 19.23 6.85 2.56
C ILE A 91 20.70 6.54 2.87
N ARG A 92 21.37 5.73 2.02
CA ARG A 92 22.81 5.44 2.15
C ARG A 92 23.68 6.68 2.04
N ARG A 93 23.37 7.61 1.13
CA ARG A 93 24.13 8.86 0.98
C ARG A 93 24.03 9.76 2.21
N GLU A 94 22.86 9.84 2.82
CA GLU A 94 22.67 10.64 4.04
C GLU A 94 23.39 10.01 5.24
N MET A 95 23.37 8.69 5.37
CA MET A 95 24.13 7.96 6.41
C MET A 95 25.65 8.13 6.26
N ASP A 96 26.17 8.07 5.03
CA ASP A 96 27.60 8.30 4.74
C ASP A 96 28.02 9.74 5.03
N ARG A 97 27.10 10.70 4.90
CA ARG A 97 27.36 12.11 5.20
C ARG A 97 27.41 12.39 6.70
N LEU A 98 26.55 11.73 7.49
CA LEU A 98 26.49 11.88 8.95
C LEU A 98 27.61 11.14 9.68
N SER A 99 28.09 10.02 9.13
CA SER A 99 29.19 9.23 9.71
C SER A 99 30.59 9.79 9.42
N ARG A 100 30.72 10.67 8.44
CA ARG A 100 31.98 11.35 8.07
C ARG A 100 32.09 12.78 8.64
N GLY A 101 31.06 13.25 9.37
CA GLY A 101 31.01 14.56 10.03
C GLY A 101 31.39 14.48 11.49
#